data_AF-A0A1F3VYC7-F1
#
_entry.id   AF-A0A1F3VYC7-F1
#
_cell.length_a   1.000
_cell.length_b   1.000
_cell.length_c   1.000
_cell.angle_alpha   90.00
_cell.angle_beta   90.00
_cell.angle_gamma   90.00
#
_symmetry.space_group_name_H-M   'P 1'
#
loop_
_entity.id
_entity.type
_entity.pdbx_description
1 polymer ?
#
loop_
_entity_poly.entity_id
_entity_poly.type
_entity_poly.pdbx_seq_one_letter_code
_entity_poly.pdbx_strand_id
1 'polypeptide(L)'
;MYKPQLFSTFNVTARVGGLHKKQLYTYIEVITNPIGSVDHFESRNFGKEVYFKPDVQFNYLFSSDYSKRFALDGFCWYKNYFGVYQHGGGLSLSPRVRVSDRINIILDLSADFLKDDYGFVKAFDEAYSDQIILGVRDRVIVENTLRAELIFTKRMGIDVRVRHYWQEVRYDHFEHLLDQGKMERSNYFPELEDGNFAHNTSYNAFTVDVNYRWVFLPGSQLIIVYKNNIFHSKNDLDLNYFRTYNTFFNQPQINSISLKVLFFIDALYFRKNKNKLET
;
A
#
# COMPACT_ATOMS: atom_id res chain seq x y z
N MET A 1 22.82 -13.14 16.28
CA MET A 1 22.94 -11.87 15.54
C MET A 1 24.10 -11.09 16.13
N TYR A 2 25.25 -10.96 15.45
CA TYR A 2 26.51 -10.49 16.07
C TYR A 2 27.26 -9.44 15.23
N LYS A 3 26.57 -8.37 14.75
CA LYS A 3 27.13 -7.07 14.33
C LYS A 3 26.05 -6.18 13.67
N PRO A 4 25.38 -5.27 14.40
CA PRO A 4 24.25 -4.50 13.87
C PRO A 4 24.65 -3.11 13.31
N GLN A 5 25.79 -2.97 12.65
CA GLN A 5 26.29 -1.67 12.15
C GLN A 5 26.66 -1.71 10.66
N LEU A 6 25.78 -2.26 9.82
CA LEU A 6 25.95 -2.17 8.38
C LEU A 6 25.29 -0.89 7.87
N PHE A 7 26.02 -0.13 7.06
CA PHE A 7 25.50 1.06 6.40
C PHE A 7 24.42 0.66 5.39
N SER A 8 23.31 1.40 5.33
CA SER A 8 22.23 1.14 4.36
C SER A 8 21.92 2.36 3.51
N THR A 9 21.77 3.55 4.09
CA THR A 9 21.51 4.75 3.29
C THR A 9 22.00 6.01 4.00
N PHE A 10 22.28 7.03 3.19
CA PHE A 10 22.48 8.40 3.63
C PHE A 10 21.60 9.29 2.77
N ASN A 11 20.56 9.86 3.36
CA ASN A 11 19.65 10.76 2.66
C ASN A 11 19.80 12.21 3.14
N VAL A 12 19.64 13.14 2.22
CA VAL A 12 19.48 14.58 2.49
C VAL A 12 18.09 14.98 2.02
N THR A 13 17.32 15.61 2.90
CA THR A 13 15.95 16.03 2.62
C THR A 13 15.81 17.54 2.80
N ALA A 14 15.29 18.22 1.78
CA ALA A 14 14.92 19.62 1.83
C ALA A 14 13.42 19.76 1.55
N ARG A 15 12.68 20.41 2.44
CA ARG A 15 11.23 20.62 2.30
C ARG A 15 10.89 22.09 2.48
N VAL A 16 10.08 22.63 1.57
CA VAL A 16 9.54 23.99 1.65
C VAL A 16 8.04 23.91 1.46
N GLY A 17 7.28 24.48 2.39
CA GLY A 17 5.83 24.47 2.33
C GLY A 17 5.20 25.62 3.08
N GLY A 18 3.90 25.83 2.85
CA GLY A 18 3.18 26.94 3.45
C GLY A 18 1.67 26.84 3.26
N LEU A 19 0.96 27.57 4.13
CA LEU A 19 -0.48 27.73 4.06
C LEU A 19 -0.81 29.01 3.28
N HIS A 20 -1.58 28.88 2.21
CA HIS A 20 -2.07 29.98 1.39
C HIS A 20 -3.29 30.65 2.01
N LYS A 21 -3.63 31.87 1.57
CA LYS A 21 -4.78 32.66 2.07
C LYS A 21 -6.12 31.92 2.09
N LYS A 22 -6.32 30.95 1.19
CA LYS A 22 -7.56 30.15 1.08
C LYS A 22 -7.51 28.83 1.85
N GLN A 23 -6.62 28.72 2.85
CA GLN A 23 -6.38 27.50 3.63
C GLN A 23 -6.01 26.29 2.76
N LEU A 24 -5.38 26.54 1.61
CA LEU A 24 -4.70 25.51 0.83
C LEU A 24 -3.31 25.38 1.41
N TYR A 25 -2.91 24.18 1.81
CA TYR A 25 -1.55 23.87 2.22
C TYR A 25 -0.82 23.20 1.06
N THR A 26 0.41 23.62 0.78
CA THR A 26 1.26 22.98 -0.23
C THR A 26 2.67 22.81 0.29
N TYR A 27 3.35 21.75 -0.11
CA TYR A 27 4.80 21.67 0.04
C TYR A 27 5.46 21.01 -1.17
N ILE A 28 6.72 21.38 -1.37
CA ILE A 28 7.66 20.70 -2.24
C ILE A 28 8.72 20.09 -1.33
N GLU A 29 9.11 18.87 -1.64
CA GLU A 29 10.21 18.18 -0.97
C GLU A 29 11.15 17.56 -2.00
N VAL A 30 12.45 17.70 -1.76
CA VAL A 30 13.50 17.02 -2.50
C VAL A 30 14.25 16.13 -1.53
N ILE A 31 14.31 14.84 -1.85
CA ILE A 31 15.09 13.85 -1.12
C ILE A 31 16.19 13.38 -2.06
N THR A 32 17.42 13.30 -1.59
CA THR A 32 18.52 12.73 -2.38
C THR A 32 19.31 11.72 -1.55
N ASN A 33 19.71 10.63 -2.19
CA ASN A 33 20.69 9.68 -1.67
C ASN A 33 21.97 9.85 -2.49
N PRO A 34 22.86 10.80 -2.14
CA PRO A 34 23.96 11.21 -3.01
C PRO A 34 25.02 10.11 -3.20
N ILE A 35 25.08 9.13 -2.30
CA ILE A 35 26.00 7.99 -2.37
C ILE A 35 25.30 6.67 -2.69
N GLY A 36 24.02 6.71 -3.05
CA GLY A 36 23.19 5.52 -3.27
C GLY A 36 22.73 4.87 -1.96
N SER A 37 22.19 3.66 -2.09
CA SER A 37 21.77 2.85 -0.94
C SER A 37 22.18 1.39 -1.10
N VAL A 38 22.26 0.70 0.02
CA VAL A 38 22.64 -0.70 0.15
C VAL A 38 21.51 -1.44 0.83
N ASP A 39 20.97 -2.43 0.13
CA ASP A 39 19.99 -3.37 0.65
C ASP A 39 20.68 -4.70 1.01
N HIS A 40 20.66 -5.00 2.30
CA HIS A 40 21.29 -6.18 2.89
C HIS A 40 20.42 -7.45 2.80
N PHE A 41 19.17 -7.31 2.36
CA PHE A 41 18.17 -8.36 2.40
C PHE A 41 17.58 -8.68 1.03
N GLU A 42 17.68 -7.78 0.06
CA GLU A 42 17.08 -7.95 -1.28
C GLU A 42 17.53 -9.26 -1.94
N SER A 43 18.81 -9.65 -1.82
CA SER A 43 19.34 -10.91 -2.37
C SER A 43 18.84 -12.18 -1.71
N ARG A 44 18.15 -12.06 -0.55
CA ARG A 44 17.75 -13.15 0.35
C ARG A 44 18.90 -14.00 0.89
N ASN A 45 20.15 -13.60 0.65
CA ASN A 45 21.35 -14.27 1.13
C ASN A 45 22.25 -13.28 1.89
N PHE A 46 22.46 -13.52 3.17
CA PHE A 46 23.16 -12.59 4.04
C PHE A 46 24.63 -12.43 3.62
N GLY A 47 25.09 -11.17 3.47
CA GLY A 47 26.44 -10.85 2.99
C GLY A 47 26.56 -10.72 1.46
N LYS A 48 25.45 -10.87 0.72
CA LYS A 48 25.36 -10.56 -0.72
C LYS A 48 24.44 -9.36 -0.88
N GLU A 49 25.01 -8.17 -0.82
CA GLU A 49 24.25 -6.93 -0.77
C GLU A 49 23.88 -6.45 -2.17
N VAL A 50 22.71 -5.82 -2.28
CA VAL A 50 22.24 -5.18 -3.51
C VAL A 50 22.46 -3.69 -3.38
N TYR A 51 23.13 -3.09 -4.35
CA TYR A 51 23.45 -1.66 -4.35
C TYR A 51 22.53 -0.95 -5.32
N PHE A 52 21.88 0.11 -4.85
CA PHE A 52 21.17 1.05 -5.69
C PHE A 52 22.05 2.28 -5.93
N LYS A 53 21.98 2.81 -7.15
CA LYS A 53 22.75 4.00 -7.53
C LYS A 53 22.28 5.23 -6.75
N PRO A 54 23.08 6.30 -6.71
CA PRO A 54 22.62 7.59 -6.20
C PRO A 54 21.32 8.01 -6.86
N ASP A 55 20.41 8.62 -6.10
CA ASP A 55 19.11 9.05 -6.61
C ASP A 55 18.66 10.40 -6.08
N VAL A 56 17.70 10.99 -6.78
CA VAL A 56 16.95 12.16 -6.35
C VAL A 56 15.47 11.91 -6.53
N GLN A 57 14.68 12.29 -5.53
CA GLN A 57 13.24 12.24 -5.52
C GLN A 57 12.66 13.63 -5.29
N PHE A 58 11.74 14.02 -6.16
CA PHE A 58 10.92 15.20 -6.03
C PHE A 58 9.52 14.78 -5.58
N ASN A 59 8.99 15.48 -4.58
CA ASN A 59 7.67 15.29 -4.02
C ASN A 59 6.93 16.63 -4.06
N TYR A 60 5.68 16.63 -4.49
CA TYR A 60 4.78 17.76 -4.39
C TYR A 60 3.46 17.33 -3.77
N LEU A 61 3.01 18.09 -2.77
CA LEU A 61 1.72 17.88 -2.12
C LEU A 61 0.92 19.16 -2.16
N PHE A 62 -0.39 19.01 -2.36
CA PHE A 62 -1.37 20.03 -2.02
C PHE A 62 -2.51 19.40 -1.21
N SER A 63 -3.01 20.15 -0.25
CA SER A 63 -4.15 19.76 0.58
C SER A 63 -5.03 20.97 0.80
N SER A 64 -6.30 20.85 0.43
CA SER A 64 -7.25 21.94 0.57
C SER A 64 -7.99 21.88 1.91
N ASP A 65 -8.66 22.98 2.22
CA ASP A 65 -9.36 23.16 3.48
C ASP A 65 -10.49 22.14 3.75
N TYR A 66 -10.30 21.31 4.78
CA TYR A 66 -11.25 20.30 5.25
C TYR A 66 -12.46 20.87 6.00
N SER A 67 -12.51 22.17 6.26
CA SER A 67 -13.71 22.81 6.81
C SER A 67 -14.85 22.86 5.80
N LYS A 68 -14.52 22.86 4.49
CA LYS A 68 -15.48 22.90 3.38
C LYS A 68 -16.15 21.55 3.15
N ARG A 69 -17.32 21.58 2.52
CA ARG A 69 -18.04 20.36 2.09
C ARG A 69 -17.25 19.52 1.10
N PHE A 70 -16.49 20.18 0.23
CA PHE A 70 -15.58 19.51 -0.70
C PHE A 70 -14.14 19.92 -0.36
N ALA A 71 -13.28 18.93 -0.25
CA ALA A 71 -11.84 19.09 -0.20
C ALA A 71 -11.19 18.12 -1.19
N LEU A 72 -10.06 18.51 -1.72
CA LEU A 72 -9.19 17.72 -2.56
C LEU A 72 -7.78 17.77 -1.99
N ASP A 73 -7.19 16.60 -1.85
CA ASP A 73 -5.75 16.43 -1.64
C ASP A 73 -5.14 15.81 -2.87
N GLY A 74 -3.88 16.12 -3.12
CA GLY A 74 -3.11 15.44 -4.14
C GLY A 74 -1.64 15.41 -3.78
N PHE A 75 -1.00 14.34 -4.21
CA PHE A 75 0.43 14.13 -4.04
C PHE A 75 0.99 13.57 -5.33
N CYS A 76 2.11 14.10 -5.80
CA CYS A 76 2.87 13.45 -6.85
C CYS A 76 4.33 13.35 -6.45
N TRP A 77 4.97 12.33 -6.97
CA TRP A 77 6.38 12.09 -6.73
C TRP A 77 7.05 11.58 -8.00
N TYR A 78 8.34 11.88 -8.13
CA TYR A 78 9.19 11.34 -9.18
C TYR A 78 10.57 11.10 -8.60
N LYS A 79 11.09 9.90 -8.78
CA LYS A 79 12.43 9.48 -8.38
C LYS A 79 13.22 9.06 -9.60
N ASN A 80 14.45 9.51 -9.71
CA ASN A 80 15.37 9.13 -10.76
C ASN A 80 16.72 8.71 -10.18
N TYR A 81 17.23 7.56 -10.63
CA TYR A 81 18.57 7.07 -10.28
C TYR A 81 19.60 7.57 -11.29
N PHE A 82 20.78 7.96 -10.82
CA PHE A 82 21.85 8.50 -11.65
C PHE A 82 22.71 7.39 -12.25
N GLY A 83 23.04 7.52 -13.54
CA GLY A 83 23.92 6.58 -14.25
C GLY A 83 23.29 5.25 -14.66
N VAL A 84 21.98 5.10 -14.48
CA VAL A 84 21.16 3.96 -14.92
C VAL A 84 19.82 4.48 -15.45
N TYR A 85 19.08 3.64 -16.19
CA TYR A 85 17.75 4.00 -16.70
C TYR A 85 16.60 3.71 -15.70
N GLN A 86 16.94 3.47 -14.43
CA GLN A 86 15.97 3.24 -13.36
C GLN A 86 15.32 4.55 -12.91
N HIS A 87 13.99 4.57 -12.89
CA HIS A 87 13.21 5.70 -12.41
C HIS A 87 11.81 5.25 -11.98
N GLY A 88 11.13 6.09 -11.22
CA GLY A 88 9.74 5.85 -10.85
C GLY A 88 9.00 7.16 -10.63
N GLY A 89 7.69 7.11 -10.73
CA GLY A 89 6.86 8.24 -10.38
C GLY A 89 5.46 7.79 -10.05
N GLY A 90 4.74 8.66 -9.36
CA GLY A 90 3.37 8.39 -8.99
C GLY A 90 2.57 9.63 -8.74
N LEU A 91 1.26 9.44 -8.81
CA LEU A 91 0.26 10.46 -8.56
C LEU A 91 -0.82 9.85 -7.67
N SER A 92 -1.23 10.59 -6.66
CA SER A 92 -2.44 10.32 -5.91
C SER A 92 -3.33 11.55 -5.81
N LEU A 93 -4.63 11.29 -5.81
CA LEU A 93 -5.69 12.27 -5.63
C LEU A 93 -6.68 11.71 -4.62
N SER A 94 -7.06 12.53 -3.64
CA SER A 94 -8.03 12.17 -2.61
C SER A 94 -9.14 13.21 -2.51
N PRO A 95 -10.12 13.19 -3.44
CA PRO A 95 -11.36 13.95 -3.26
C PRO A 95 -12.13 13.47 -2.02
N ARG A 96 -12.55 14.43 -1.23
CA ARG A 96 -13.33 14.27 0.01
C ARG A 96 -14.61 15.08 -0.08
N VAL A 97 -15.72 14.44 0.24
CA VAL A 97 -17.05 15.03 0.26
C VAL A 97 -17.71 14.79 1.61
N ARG A 98 -17.89 15.88 2.38
CA ARG A 98 -18.75 15.91 3.56
C ARG A 98 -20.17 16.23 3.09
N VAL A 99 -20.94 15.19 2.79
CA VAL A 99 -22.35 15.30 2.35
C VAL A 99 -23.20 15.92 3.47
N SER A 100 -22.93 15.53 4.73
CA SER A 100 -23.49 16.14 5.94
C SER A 100 -22.57 15.91 7.14
N ASP A 101 -22.91 16.43 8.31
CA ASP A 101 -22.18 16.15 9.56
C ASP A 101 -22.23 14.67 9.98
N ARG A 102 -23.04 13.86 9.30
CA ARG A 102 -23.21 12.42 9.54
C ARG A 102 -22.67 11.54 8.42
N ILE A 103 -22.32 12.11 7.25
CA ILE A 103 -21.92 11.34 6.08
C ILE A 103 -20.68 11.99 5.47
N ASN A 104 -19.57 11.27 5.52
CA ASN A 104 -18.31 11.67 4.93
C ASN A 104 -17.81 10.57 3.99
N ILE A 105 -17.42 10.97 2.78
CA ILE A 105 -16.93 10.07 1.74
C ILE A 105 -15.56 10.58 1.29
N ILE A 106 -14.60 9.67 1.20
CA ILE A 106 -13.24 9.93 0.73
C ILE A 106 -12.95 8.89 -0.34
N LEU A 107 -12.47 9.33 -1.49
CA LEU A 107 -12.01 8.45 -2.55
C LEU A 107 -10.53 8.71 -2.78
N ASP A 108 -9.68 7.78 -2.38
CA ASP A 108 -8.25 7.81 -2.65
C ASP A 108 -7.97 7.09 -3.97
N LEU A 109 -7.37 7.78 -4.92
CA LEU A 109 -6.94 7.25 -6.21
C LEU A 109 -5.43 7.39 -6.29
N SER A 110 -4.72 6.33 -6.67
CA SER A 110 -3.27 6.37 -6.83
C SER A 110 -2.80 5.49 -7.98
N ALA A 111 -1.77 5.95 -8.67
CA ALA A 111 -1.08 5.21 -9.70
C ALA A 111 0.42 5.46 -9.57
N ASP A 112 1.18 4.38 -9.44
CA ASP A 112 2.64 4.38 -9.42
C ASP A 112 3.18 3.61 -10.63
N PHE A 113 4.22 4.15 -11.24
CA PHE A 113 4.93 3.59 -12.38
C PHE A 113 6.40 3.49 -12.00
N LEU A 114 6.95 2.29 -12.00
CA LEU A 114 8.36 2.03 -11.74
C LEU A 114 8.97 1.38 -12.97
N LYS A 115 10.13 1.86 -13.39
CA LYS A 115 10.87 1.46 -14.58
C LYS A 115 12.26 0.98 -14.19
N ASP A 116 12.67 -0.15 -14.78
CA ASP A 116 13.90 -0.87 -14.43
C ASP A 116 14.07 -1.06 -12.91
N ASP A 117 12.97 -1.30 -12.19
CA ASP A 117 13.03 -1.75 -10.81
C ASP A 117 13.63 -3.14 -10.79
N TYR A 118 14.41 -3.51 -9.78
CA TYR A 118 14.99 -4.85 -9.73
C TYR A 118 14.95 -5.42 -8.35
N GLY A 119 14.79 -6.73 -8.29
CA GLY A 119 14.73 -7.46 -7.04
C GLY A 119 14.91 -8.95 -7.23
N PHE A 120 15.09 -9.67 -6.12
CA PHE A 120 15.39 -11.10 -6.18
C PHE A 120 14.24 -11.91 -6.78
N VAL A 121 14.62 -12.85 -7.64
CA VAL A 121 13.75 -13.84 -8.24
C VAL A 121 14.30 -15.24 -7.98
N LYS A 122 13.41 -16.17 -7.61
CA LYS A 122 13.78 -17.58 -7.50
C LYS A 122 13.84 -18.18 -8.91
N ALA A 123 15.01 -18.64 -9.32
CA ALA A 123 15.16 -19.34 -10.60
C ALA A 123 14.33 -20.64 -10.61
N PHE A 124 13.66 -20.90 -11.73
CA PHE A 124 12.94 -22.16 -11.99
C PHE A 124 13.85 -23.28 -12.46
N ASP A 125 14.96 -22.93 -13.13
CA ASP A 125 15.93 -23.88 -13.68
C ASP A 125 17.00 -24.19 -12.62
N GLU A 126 17.22 -25.48 -12.37
CA GLU A 126 18.22 -25.98 -11.42
C GLU A 126 19.64 -25.52 -11.77
N ALA A 127 19.95 -25.28 -13.06
CA ALA A 127 21.26 -24.79 -13.50
C ALA A 127 21.62 -23.40 -12.93
N TYR A 128 20.62 -22.64 -12.46
CA TYR A 128 20.79 -21.31 -11.87
C TYR A 128 20.46 -21.30 -10.37
N SER A 129 20.24 -22.45 -9.75
CA SER A 129 19.81 -22.55 -8.34
C SER A 129 20.85 -22.04 -7.34
N ASP A 130 22.14 -22.13 -7.68
CA ASP A 130 23.25 -21.62 -6.88
C ASP A 130 23.57 -20.13 -7.17
N GLN A 131 22.93 -19.53 -8.18
CA GLN A 131 23.11 -18.13 -8.55
C GLN A 131 22.06 -17.25 -7.87
N ILE A 132 22.46 -16.04 -7.49
CA ILE A 132 21.52 -15.04 -6.98
C ILE A 132 21.02 -14.22 -8.17
N ILE A 133 19.81 -14.51 -8.61
CA ILE A 133 19.21 -13.84 -9.76
C ILE A 133 18.35 -12.66 -9.31
N LEU A 134 18.63 -11.48 -9.87
CA LEU A 134 17.80 -10.30 -9.79
C LEU A 134 17.03 -10.15 -11.11
N GLY A 135 15.72 -9.97 -11.03
CA GLY A 135 14.92 -9.67 -12.21
C GLY A 135 14.68 -8.18 -12.32
N VAL A 136 15.08 -7.59 -13.44
CA VAL A 136 14.83 -6.20 -13.82
C VAL A 136 13.47 -6.13 -14.50
N ARG A 137 12.61 -5.24 -14.01
CA ARG A 137 11.19 -5.23 -14.33
C ARG A 137 10.58 -3.84 -14.28
N ASP A 138 9.57 -3.68 -15.11
CA ASP A 138 8.61 -2.59 -15.05
C ASP A 138 7.46 -2.99 -14.13
N ARG A 139 7.00 -2.02 -13.32
CA ARG A 139 5.85 -2.20 -12.43
C ARG A 139 4.86 -1.08 -12.59
N VAL A 140 3.59 -1.44 -12.70
CA VAL A 140 2.48 -0.50 -12.63
C VAL A 140 1.61 -0.90 -11.46
N ILE A 141 1.33 0.04 -10.57
CA ILE A 141 0.50 -0.18 -9.39
C ILE A 141 -0.63 0.83 -9.45
N VAL A 142 -1.87 0.37 -9.40
CA VAL A 142 -3.06 1.22 -9.34
C VAL A 142 -3.86 0.81 -8.12
N GLU A 143 -4.08 1.76 -7.22
CA GLU A 143 -4.85 1.55 -6.02
C GLU A 143 -5.96 2.59 -5.90
N ASN A 144 -7.17 2.11 -5.66
CA ASN A 144 -8.36 2.92 -5.46
C ASN A 144 -9.01 2.49 -4.15
N THR A 145 -9.18 3.43 -3.21
CA THR A 145 -9.83 3.17 -1.92
C THR A 145 -10.98 4.14 -1.72
N LEU A 146 -12.20 3.62 -1.66
CA LEU A 146 -13.38 4.36 -1.20
C LEU A 146 -13.53 4.15 0.31
N ARG A 147 -13.61 5.23 1.07
CA ARG A 147 -13.96 5.23 2.49
C ARG A 147 -15.24 6.01 2.67
N ALA A 148 -16.23 5.42 3.32
CA ALA A 148 -17.47 6.09 3.67
C ALA A 148 -17.75 5.89 5.16
N GLU A 149 -18.00 6.98 5.85
CA GLU A 149 -18.41 7.00 7.26
C GLU A 149 -19.85 7.51 7.33
N LEU A 150 -20.74 6.71 7.93
CA LEU A 150 -22.14 7.08 8.13
C LEU A 150 -22.49 6.95 9.62
N ILE A 151 -22.89 8.07 10.22
CA ILE A 151 -23.29 8.18 11.61
C ILE A 151 -24.82 8.20 11.68
N PHE A 152 -25.42 7.13 12.20
CA PHE A 152 -26.88 7.06 12.40
C PHE A 152 -27.30 7.89 13.61
N THR A 153 -26.58 7.73 14.73
CA THR A 153 -26.78 8.47 15.98
C THR A 153 -25.44 8.72 16.66
N LYS A 154 -25.41 9.50 17.76
CA LYS A 154 -24.20 9.68 18.59
C LYS A 154 -23.62 8.37 19.15
N ARG A 155 -24.35 7.26 19.04
CA ARG A 155 -24.01 5.95 19.57
C ARG A 155 -23.88 4.88 18.50
N MET A 156 -24.25 5.17 17.25
CA MET A 156 -24.35 4.17 16.17
C MET A 156 -23.76 4.73 14.88
N GLY A 157 -22.91 3.95 14.23
CA GLY A 157 -22.35 4.30 12.93
C GLY A 157 -21.80 3.09 12.20
N ILE A 158 -21.51 3.31 10.93
CA ILE A 158 -20.91 2.33 10.04
C ILE A 158 -19.76 2.99 9.27
N ASP A 159 -18.63 2.31 9.26
CA ASP A 159 -17.48 2.63 8.44
C ASP A 159 -17.38 1.58 7.34
N VAL A 160 -17.34 2.03 6.10
CA VAL A 160 -17.17 1.18 4.91
C VAL A 160 -15.86 1.55 4.26
N ARG A 161 -15.04 0.54 3.95
CA ARG A 161 -13.85 0.68 3.13
C ARG A 161 -13.92 -0.32 1.99
N VAL A 162 -13.87 0.17 0.77
CA VAL A 162 -13.72 -0.65 -0.43
C VAL A 162 -12.38 -0.29 -1.05
N ARG A 163 -11.52 -1.29 -1.27
CA ARG A 163 -10.22 -1.10 -1.89
C ARG A 163 -10.08 -2.02 -3.08
N HIS A 164 -9.64 -1.47 -4.19
CA HIS A 164 -9.18 -2.20 -5.35
C HIS A 164 -7.69 -1.90 -5.55
N TYR A 165 -6.90 -2.96 -5.53
CA TYR A 165 -5.47 -2.92 -5.75
C TYR A 165 -5.16 -3.78 -6.96
N TRP A 166 -4.53 -3.18 -7.97
CA TRP A 166 -4.03 -3.87 -9.13
C TRP A 166 -2.54 -3.58 -9.26
N GLN A 167 -1.76 -4.62 -9.50
CA GLN A 167 -0.35 -4.50 -9.80
C GLN A 167 -0.02 -5.39 -10.99
N GLU A 168 0.69 -4.81 -11.94
CA GLU A 168 1.32 -5.54 -13.03
C GLU A 168 2.84 -5.45 -12.90
N VAL A 169 3.50 -6.57 -13.12
CA VAL A 169 4.95 -6.73 -13.12
C VAL A 169 5.35 -7.39 -14.43
N ARG A 170 6.11 -6.66 -15.24
CA ARG A 170 6.68 -7.16 -16.48
C ARG A 170 8.19 -7.18 -16.34
N TYR A 171 8.77 -8.38 -16.40
CA TYR A 171 10.21 -8.52 -16.44
C TYR A 171 10.71 -8.19 -17.84
N ASP A 172 11.85 -7.51 -17.90
CA ASP A 172 12.54 -7.24 -19.16
C ASP A 172 13.76 -8.15 -19.27
N HIS A 173 14.45 -8.41 -18.15
CA HIS A 173 15.60 -9.29 -18.11
C HIS A 173 16.03 -9.69 -16.70
N PHE A 174 17.08 -10.52 -16.64
CA PHE A 174 17.66 -11.02 -15.41
C PHE A 174 19.15 -10.74 -15.33
N GLU A 175 19.61 -10.43 -14.13
CA GLU A 175 21.00 -10.19 -13.78
C GLU A 175 21.43 -11.16 -12.68
N HIS A 176 22.69 -11.59 -12.73
CA HIS A 176 23.33 -12.35 -11.69
C HIS A 176 24.04 -11.39 -10.73
N LEU A 177 23.68 -11.46 -9.45
CA LEU A 177 24.35 -10.72 -8.39
C LEU A 177 25.64 -11.43 -7.99
N LEU A 178 26.75 -10.78 -8.29
CA LEU A 178 28.09 -11.18 -7.88
C LEU A 178 28.46 -10.60 -6.52
N ASP A 179 29.64 -11.01 -6.05
CA ASP A 179 30.28 -10.49 -4.86
C ASP A 179 30.46 -8.96 -4.94
N GLN A 180 30.40 -8.30 -3.78
CA GLN A 180 30.48 -6.84 -3.66
C GLN A 180 29.34 -6.10 -4.40
N GLY A 181 28.26 -6.81 -4.72
CA GLY A 181 27.04 -6.23 -5.28
C GLY A 181 27.14 -5.80 -6.74
N LYS A 182 28.17 -6.28 -7.45
CA LYS A 182 28.26 -6.13 -8.90
C LYS A 182 27.18 -6.99 -9.55
N MET A 183 26.51 -6.44 -10.57
CA MET A 183 25.52 -7.17 -11.35
C MET A 183 26.05 -7.43 -12.74
N GLU A 184 25.82 -8.62 -13.26
CA GLU A 184 26.16 -9.01 -14.63
C GLU A 184 24.95 -9.63 -15.32
N ARG A 185 24.85 -9.47 -16.64
CA ARG A 185 23.74 -10.03 -17.41
C ARG A 185 23.70 -11.54 -17.25
N SER A 186 22.56 -12.09 -16.85
CA SER A 186 22.37 -13.54 -16.77
C SER A 186 21.84 -14.10 -18.08
N ASN A 187 22.20 -15.34 -18.38
CA ASN A 187 21.60 -16.14 -19.45
C ASN A 187 20.28 -16.82 -19.00
N TYR A 188 19.88 -16.61 -17.75
CA TYR A 188 18.59 -17.08 -17.25
C TYR A 188 17.45 -16.42 -18.02
N PHE A 189 16.69 -17.22 -18.75
CA PHE A 189 15.64 -16.75 -19.65
C PHE A 189 14.43 -17.69 -19.60
N PRO A 190 13.54 -17.54 -18.60
CA PRO A 190 12.38 -18.38 -18.41
C PRO A 190 11.23 -17.91 -19.31
N GLU A 191 11.42 -17.94 -20.62
CA GLU A 191 10.39 -17.58 -21.59
C GLU A 191 9.32 -18.68 -21.68
N LEU A 192 8.07 -18.26 -21.79
CA LEU A 192 6.90 -19.10 -22.06
C LEU A 192 6.65 -19.17 -23.57
N GLU A 193 5.86 -20.14 -24.02
CA GLU A 193 5.54 -20.34 -25.44
C GLU A 193 4.88 -19.13 -26.12
N ASP A 194 4.30 -18.22 -25.34
CA ASP A 194 3.64 -16.99 -25.80
C ASP A 194 4.58 -15.78 -25.90
N GLY A 195 5.87 -15.95 -25.61
CA GLY A 195 6.90 -14.90 -25.64
C GLY A 195 6.96 -14.03 -24.38
N ASN A 196 6.19 -14.36 -23.34
CA ASN A 196 6.28 -13.68 -22.04
C ASN A 196 7.27 -14.41 -21.11
N PHE A 197 7.79 -13.71 -20.09
CA PHE A 197 8.53 -14.40 -19.03
C PHE A 197 7.59 -15.05 -18.03
N ALA A 198 7.96 -16.26 -17.59
CA ALA A 198 7.22 -16.99 -16.56
C ALA A 198 7.12 -16.26 -15.21
N HIS A 199 7.98 -15.26 -14.97
CA HIS A 199 7.93 -14.40 -13.80
C HIS A 199 6.99 -13.21 -13.92
N ASN A 200 6.49 -12.88 -15.12
CA ASN A 200 5.49 -11.85 -15.28
C ASN A 200 4.31 -12.12 -14.36
N THR A 201 3.72 -11.08 -13.80
CA THR A 201 2.63 -11.24 -12.83
C THR A 201 1.66 -10.07 -12.95
N SER A 202 0.39 -10.39 -13.14
CA SER A 202 -0.73 -9.49 -12.87
C SER A 202 -1.45 -9.96 -11.61
N TYR A 203 -1.53 -9.08 -10.62
CA TYR A 203 -2.16 -9.31 -9.34
C TYR A 203 -3.31 -8.32 -9.13
N ASN A 204 -4.48 -8.84 -8.79
CA ASN A 204 -5.67 -8.09 -8.46
C ASN A 204 -6.17 -8.48 -7.07
N ALA A 205 -6.44 -7.48 -6.25
CA ALA A 205 -7.01 -7.63 -4.92
C ALA A 205 -8.16 -6.64 -4.73
N PHE A 206 -9.33 -7.16 -4.39
CA PHE A 206 -10.49 -6.35 -4.05
C PHE A 206 -10.97 -6.73 -2.66
N THR A 207 -11.05 -5.74 -1.79
CA THR A 207 -11.38 -5.94 -0.39
C THR A 207 -12.49 -4.99 0.02
N VAL A 208 -13.52 -5.52 0.67
CA VAL A 208 -14.60 -4.75 1.28
C VAL A 208 -14.56 -5.02 2.78
N ASP A 209 -14.30 -3.98 3.55
CA ASP A 209 -14.39 -3.99 5.01
C ASP A 209 -15.56 -3.12 5.44
N VAL A 210 -16.48 -3.69 6.21
CA VAL A 210 -17.61 -2.98 6.81
C VAL A 210 -17.52 -3.14 8.32
N ASN A 211 -17.48 -2.03 9.04
CA ASN A 211 -17.41 -2.00 10.49
C ASN A 211 -18.61 -1.23 11.04
N TYR A 212 -19.52 -1.93 11.69
CA TYR A 212 -20.65 -1.34 12.38
C TYR A 212 -20.36 -1.29 13.88
N ARG A 213 -20.57 -0.11 14.49
CA ARG A 213 -20.39 0.10 15.93
C ARG A 213 -21.67 0.63 16.55
N TRP A 214 -22.08 0.03 17.66
CA TRP A 214 -23.19 0.48 18.50
C TRP A 214 -22.83 0.50 19.99
N VAL A 215 -22.84 1.68 20.60
CA VAL A 215 -22.68 1.89 22.04
C VAL A 215 -24.07 1.86 22.69
N PHE A 216 -24.48 0.72 23.24
CA PHE A 216 -25.82 0.58 23.83
C PHE A 216 -25.89 1.08 25.28
N LEU A 217 -24.77 1.04 26.03
CA LEU A 217 -24.62 1.62 27.36
C LEU A 217 -23.28 2.36 27.46
N PRO A 218 -23.12 3.31 28.39
CA PRO A 218 -21.81 3.90 28.67
C PRO A 218 -20.76 2.81 28.93
N GLY A 219 -19.67 2.84 28.17
CA GLY A 219 -18.60 1.83 28.25
C GLY A 219 -18.93 0.46 27.64
N SER A 220 -20.18 0.19 27.24
CA SER A 220 -20.57 -1.08 26.60
C SER A 220 -20.90 -0.89 25.13
N GLN A 221 -20.34 -1.75 24.27
CA GLN A 221 -20.46 -1.62 22.83
C GLN A 221 -20.57 -2.97 22.12
N LEU A 222 -21.31 -2.96 21.03
CA LEU A 222 -21.40 -4.00 20.03
C LEU A 222 -20.60 -3.55 18.79
N ILE A 223 -19.75 -4.42 18.28
CA ILE A 223 -19.02 -4.22 17.02
C ILE A 223 -19.30 -5.41 16.12
N ILE A 224 -19.72 -5.14 14.89
CA ILE A 224 -19.89 -6.13 13.83
C ILE A 224 -18.93 -5.76 12.72
N VAL A 225 -18.03 -6.67 12.36
CA VAL A 225 -17.11 -6.50 11.25
C VAL A 225 -17.44 -7.53 10.18
N TYR A 226 -17.68 -7.08 8.97
CA TYR A 226 -17.79 -7.91 7.79
C TYR A 226 -16.60 -7.63 6.88
N LYS A 227 -15.97 -8.69 6.37
CA LYS A 227 -14.92 -8.59 5.36
C LYS A 227 -15.21 -9.51 4.20
N ASN A 228 -15.08 -8.99 2.99
CA ASN A 228 -15.06 -9.75 1.75
C ASN A 228 -13.75 -9.47 1.02
N ASN A 229 -13.04 -10.51 0.62
CA ASN A 229 -11.80 -10.39 -0.13
C ASN A 229 -11.86 -11.27 -1.37
N ILE A 230 -11.44 -10.70 -2.51
CA ILE A 230 -11.28 -11.38 -3.78
C ILE A 230 -9.84 -11.16 -4.20
N PHE A 231 -9.10 -12.24 -4.42
CA PHE A 231 -7.70 -12.21 -4.84
C PHE A 231 -7.54 -13.02 -6.12
N HIS A 232 -6.85 -12.46 -7.10
CA HIS A 232 -6.56 -13.13 -8.36
C HIS A 232 -5.14 -12.79 -8.81
N SER A 233 -4.37 -13.82 -9.13
CA SER A 233 -3.00 -13.69 -9.63
C SER A 233 -2.85 -14.55 -10.87
N LYS A 234 -2.18 -14.03 -11.89
CA LYS A 234 -1.85 -14.75 -13.11
C LYS A 234 -0.52 -14.29 -13.67
N ASN A 235 0.09 -15.10 -14.54
CA ASN A 235 1.38 -14.77 -15.13
C ASN A 235 1.26 -14.01 -16.45
N ASP A 236 0.08 -14.04 -17.08
CA ASP A 236 -0.20 -13.28 -18.30
C ASP A 236 -0.36 -11.79 -17.97
N LEU A 237 0.27 -10.94 -18.78
CA LEU A 237 0.12 -9.49 -18.69
C LEU A 237 -1.30 -9.07 -19.11
N ASP A 238 -1.86 -8.10 -18.41
CA ASP A 238 -3.14 -7.50 -18.75
C ASP A 238 -2.92 -6.42 -19.82
N LEU A 239 -3.68 -6.50 -20.92
CA LEU A 239 -3.60 -5.49 -21.97
C LEU A 239 -4.01 -4.09 -21.48
N ASN A 240 -4.90 -4.00 -20.47
CA ASN A 240 -5.39 -2.76 -19.86
C ASN A 240 -6.09 -3.03 -18.52
N TYR A 241 -5.89 -2.13 -17.54
CA TYR A 241 -6.57 -2.12 -16.23
C TYR A 241 -8.10 -2.31 -16.32
N PHE A 242 -8.75 -1.72 -17.33
CA PHE A 242 -10.21 -1.75 -17.46
C PHE A 242 -10.78 -3.06 -18.05
N ARG A 243 -9.96 -3.92 -18.65
CA ARG A 243 -10.44 -5.16 -19.26
C ARG A 243 -10.53 -6.32 -18.27
N THR A 244 -9.83 -6.20 -17.14
CA THR A 244 -9.76 -7.21 -16.07
C THR A 244 -11.06 -7.34 -15.28
N TYR A 245 -11.96 -6.35 -15.33
CA TYR A 245 -13.17 -6.31 -14.50
C TYR A 245 -14.24 -7.36 -14.82
N ASN A 246 -14.37 -7.80 -16.08
CA ASN A 246 -15.49 -8.67 -16.48
C ASN A 246 -15.39 -10.09 -15.91
N THR A 247 -14.21 -10.56 -15.52
CA THR A 247 -14.00 -11.91 -14.96
C THR A 247 -13.53 -11.89 -13.51
N PHE A 248 -13.16 -10.72 -12.98
CA PHE A 248 -12.61 -10.58 -11.64
C PHE A 248 -13.64 -10.86 -10.53
N PHE A 249 -14.88 -10.38 -10.66
CA PHE A 249 -15.92 -10.64 -9.65
C PHE A 249 -16.43 -12.09 -9.62
N ASN A 250 -16.08 -12.89 -10.63
CA ASN A 250 -16.37 -14.33 -10.69
C ASN A 250 -15.32 -15.19 -9.96
N GLN A 251 -14.25 -14.58 -9.45
CA GLN A 251 -13.20 -15.28 -8.72
C GLN A 251 -13.68 -15.70 -7.31
N PRO A 252 -13.05 -16.73 -6.69
CA PRO A 252 -13.40 -17.16 -5.35
C PRO A 252 -13.35 -16.01 -4.34
N GLN A 253 -14.39 -15.90 -3.52
CA GLN A 253 -14.52 -14.83 -2.53
C GLN A 253 -14.37 -15.37 -1.12
N ILE A 254 -13.50 -14.74 -0.33
CA ILE A 254 -13.30 -15.05 1.08
C ILE A 254 -14.17 -14.09 1.90
N ASN A 255 -15.24 -14.62 2.49
CA ASN A 255 -16.17 -13.87 3.32
C ASN A 255 -15.95 -14.20 4.80
N SER A 256 -15.93 -13.18 5.65
CA SER A 256 -15.87 -13.36 7.10
C SER A 256 -16.77 -12.36 7.82
N ILE A 257 -17.43 -12.82 8.87
CA ILE A 257 -18.22 -11.98 9.77
C ILE A 257 -17.71 -12.19 11.20
N SER A 258 -17.47 -11.11 11.92
CA SER A 258 -16.97 -11.12 13.29
C SER A 258 -17.86 -10.25 14.17
N LEU A 259 -18.22 -10.79 15.33
CA LEU A 259 -19.05 -10.14 16.32
C LEU A 259 -18.22 -9.96 17.61
N LYS A 260 -18.19 -8.74 18.15
CA LYS A 260 -17.59 -8.46 19.45
C LYS A 260 -18.58 -7.69 20.30
N VAL A 261 -18.87 -8.23 21.49
CA VAL A 261 -19.66 -7.54 22.52
C VAL A 261 -18.74 -7.23 23.70
N LEU A 262 -18.70 -5.97 24.10
CA LEU A 262 -18.01 -5.51 25.29
C LEU A 262 -19.04 -4.97 26.27
N PHE A 263 -19.06 -5.50 27.49
CA PHE A 263 -19.87 -5.00 28.59
C PHE A 263 -18.97 -4.34 29.62
N PHE A 264 -19.35 -3.14 30.04
CA PHE A 264 -18.79 -2.48 31.20
C PHE A 264 -19.78 -2.62 32.35
N ILE A 265 -19.37 -3.29 33.42
CA ILE A 265 -20.19 -3.54 34.60
C ILE A 265 -19.53 -2.83 35.77
N ASP A 266 -20.21 -1.82 36.31
CA ASP A 266 -19.78 -1.15 37.54
C ASP A 266 -20.24 -1.96 38.76
N ALA A 267 -19.36 -2.19 39.74
CA ALA A 267 -19.68 -2.86 40.99
C ALA A 267 -20.83 -2.18 41.77
N LEU A 268 -21.05 -0.87 41.55
CA LEU A 268 -22.19 -0.14 42.09
C LEU A 268 -23.55 -0.68 41.59
N TYR A 269 -23.62 -1.31 40.41
CA TYR A 269 -24.86 -1.95 39.93
C TYR A 269 -25.29 -3.15 40.78
N PHE A 270 -24.37 -3.80 41.49
CA PHE A 270 -24.66 -4.92 42.39
C PHE A 270 -24.91 -4.48 43.84
N ARG A 271 -24.77 -3.19 44.15
CA ARG A 271 -25.01 -2.67 45.50
C ARG A 271 -26.51 -2.54 45.74
N LYS A 272 -27.10 -3.62 46.28
CA LYS A 272 -28.48 -3.67 46.77
C LYS A 272 -28.70 -2.53 47.77
N ASN A 273 -29.62 -1.61 47.51
CA ASN A 273 -30.12 -0.68 48.51
C ASN A 273 -30.82 -1.50 49.60
N LYS A 274 -30.10 -1.83 50.67
CA LYS A 274 -30.73 -2.17 51.97
C LYS A 274 -31.27 -0.87 52.57
N ASN A 275 -32.33 -0.32 51.97
CA ASN A 275 -33.17 0.60 52.72
C ASN A 275 -33.99 -0.26 53.67
N LYS A 276 -33.61 -0.15 54.94
CA LYS A 276 -34.28 -0.68 56.12
C LYS A 276 -35.80 -0.44 56.00
N LEU A 277 -36.57 -1.52 56.01
CA LEU A 277 -37.90 -1.51 56.60
C LEU A 277 -37.66 -1.46 58.12
N GLU A 278 -37.63 -0.26 58.68
CA GLU A 278 -37.88 -0.07 60.11
C GLU A 278 -39.36 0.35 60.25
N THR A 279 -40.00 -0.36 61.17
CA THR A 279 -41.39 -0.36 61.65
C THR A 279 -41.99 1.00 61.96
#